data_AF-A0A962I5V8-F1
#
_entry.id   AF-A0A962I5V8-F1
#
_cell.length_a   1.000
_cell.length_b   1.000
_cell.length_c   1.000
_cell.angle_alpha   90.00
_cell.angle_beta   90.00
_cell.angle_gamma   90.00
#
_symmetry.space_group_name_H-M   'P 1'
#
loop_
_entity.id
_entity.type
_entity.pdbx_description
1 polymer ?
#
loop_
_entity_poly.entity_id
_entity_poly.type
_entity_poly.pdbx_seq_one_letter_code
_entity_poly.pdbx_strand_id
1 'polypeptide(L)'
;MSALLSMMLLSAVHNAAIDCDALLTEQREPAMQLDYQAFDQTSGSGFRVLAEAGCSRQAGDLIEEYMATTGAEQNSLRWHLAQLRGEAGQIDEAIVAARSTLKADEAPTDEFRWNAHVRAYLAFLQQNRVAFDAALAELLAHVQDHQGNAINAGFWRKLEPHFGQGYAAAVRLGMQ
;
A
#
# COMPACT_ATOMS: atom_id res chain seq x y z
N MET A 1 21.96 -14.94 -60.69
CA MET A 1 21.49 -15.28 -59.33
C MET A 1 21.33 -13.96 -58.59
N SER A 2 20.12 -13.39 -58.59
CA SER A 2 19.84 -12.10 -57.93
C SER A 2 19.30 -12.38 -56.53
N ALA A 3 20.04 -11.97 -55.50
CA ALA A 3 19.59 -12.05 -54.12
C ALA A 3 18.77 -10.79 -53.79
N LEU A 4 17.47 -10.97 -53.57
CA LEU A 4 16.57 -9.96 -53.02
C LEU A 4 16.85 -9.79 -51.53
N LEU A 5 17.37 -8.62 -51.14
CA LEU A 5 17.53 -8.23 -49.75
C LEU A 5 16.15 -7.90 -49.16
N SER A 6 15.59 -8.79 -48.33
CA SER A 6 14.40 -8.49 -47.52
C SER A 6 14.79 -7.64 -46.33
N MET A 7 14.31 -6.40 -46.28
CA MET A 7 14.47 -5.49 -45.16
C MET A 7 13.31 -5.71 -44.18
N MET A 8 13.55 -6.49 -43.12
CA MET A 8 12.60 -6.64 -42.02
C MET A 8 12.58 -5.35 -41.18
N LEU A 9 11.46 -4.63 -41.20
CA LEU A 9 11.17 -3.54 -40.27
C LEU A 9 10.80 -4.14 -38.90
N LEU A 10 11.69 -4.02 -37.93
CA LEU A 10 11.40 -4.29 -36.52
C LEU A 10 10.61 -3.11 -35.95
N SER A 11 9.30 -3.29 -35.76
CA SER A 11 8.49 -2.35 -34.97
C SER A 11 8.93 -2.43 -33.51
N ALA A 12 9.63 -1.41 -33.02
CA ALA A 12 9.90 -1.26 -31.59
C ALA A 12 8.59 -0.96 -30.86
N VAL A 13 8.04 -1.97 -30.19
CA VAL A 13 6.99 -1.79 -29.18
C VAL A 13 7.61 -0.98 -28.04
N HIS A 14 7.34 0.32 -28.03
CA HIS A 14 7.65 1.15 -26.87
C HIS A 14 6.61 0.83 -25.80
N ASN A 15 7.00 0.03 -24.80
CA ASN A 15 6.32 0.07 -23.51
C ASN A 15 6.60 1.45 -22.92
N ALA A 16 5.68 2.39 -23.13
CA ALA A 16 5.72 3.65 -22.39
C ALA A 16 5.59 3.30 -20.91
N ALA A 17 6.66 3.52 -20.14
CA ALA A 17 6.56 3.52 -18.70
C ALA A 17 5.55 4.59 -18.30
N ILE A 18 4.69 4.30 -17.32
CA ILE A 18 3.72 5.28 -16.81
C ILE A 18 4.49 6.46 -16.22
N ASP A 19 4.22 7.66 -16.71
CA ASP A 19 4.70 8.90 -16.11
C ASP A 19 3.80 9.22 -14.91
N CYS A 20 4.26 8.83 -13.73
CA CYS A 20 3.50 9.00 -12.50
C CYS A 20 3.27 10.47 -12.14
N ASP A 21 4.17 11.39 -12.52
CA ASP A 21 3.99 12.82 -12.22
C ASP A 21 2.98 13.46 -13.17
N ALA A 22 2.96 13.04 -14.43
CA ALA A 22 1.90 13.40 -15.38
C ALA A 22 0.53 12.85 -14.91
N LEU A 23 0.47 11.58 -14.51
CA LEU A 23 -0.77 10.97 -14.01
C LEU A 23 -1.26 11.68 -12.74
N LEU A 24 -0.36 12.04 -11.81
CA LEU A 24 -0.74 12.84 -10.64
C LEU A 24 -1.35 14.17 -11.05
N THR A 25 -0.69 14.87 -11.97
CA THR A 25 -1.17 16.17 -12.48
C THR A 25 -2.59 16.07 -13.05
N GLU A 26 -2.88 15.00 -13.80
CA GLU A 26 -4.20 14.74 -14.38
C GLU A 26 -5.25 14.40 -13.32
N GLN A 27 -4.90 13.61 -12.30
CA GLN A 27 -5.85 13.13 -11.30
C GLN A 27 -6.09 14.11 -10.15
N ARG A 28 -5.21 15.10 -9.97
CA ARG A 28 -5.20 15.98 -8.80
C ARG A 28 -6.50 16.74 -8.58
N GLU A 29 -6.94 17.51 -9.57
CA GLU A 29 -8.14 18.36 -9.43
C GLU A 29 -9.43 17.53 -9.32
N PRO A 30 -9.67 16.52 -10.18
CA PRO A 30 -10.86 15.68 -10.05
C PRO A 30 -10.96 15.00 -8.68
N ALA A 31 -9.84 14.54 -8.14
CA ALA A 31 -9.82 13.85 -6.85
C ALA A 31 -10.23 14.75 -5.68
N MET A 32 -9.95 16.06 -5.72
CA MET A 32 -10.36 16.99 -4.67
C MET A 32 -11.87 17.27 -4.66
N GLN A 33 -12.58 16.96 -5.75
CA GLN A 33 -14.03 17.11 -5.85
C GLN A 33 -14.78 15.86 -5.39
N LEU A 34 -14.08 14.77 -5.08
CA LEU A 34 -14.68 13.51 -4.66
C LEU A 34 -15.08 13.55 -3.18
N ASP A 35 -16.20 12.91 -2.86
CA ASP A 35 -16.46 12.55 -1.47
C ASP A 35 -15.49 11.44 -0.99
N TYR A 36 -15.47 11.22 0.32
CA TYR A 36 -14.57 10.25 0.94
C TYR A 36 -14.73 8.84 0.35
N GLN A 37 -15.96 8.42 0.06
CA GLN A 37 -16.24 7.07 -0.44
C GLN A 37 -15.68 6.90 -1.86
N ALA A 38 -15.89 7.89 -2.73
CA ALA A 38 -15.38 7.89 -4.09
C ALA A 38 -13.86 8.04 -4.14
N PHE A 39 -13.27 8.80 -3.21
CA PHE A 39 -11.82 8.98 -3.14
C PHE A 39 -11.08 7.74 -2.60
N ASP A 40 -11.56 7.15 -1.50
CA ASP A 40 -10.79 6.17 -0.69
C ASP A 40 -11.16 4.71 -0.98
N GLN A 41 -12.46 4.45 -1.19
CA GLN A 41 -13.03 3.11 -1.16
C GLN A 41 -13.40 2.56 -2.55
N THR A 42 -13.29 3.37 -3.60
CA THR A 42 -13.75 3.02 -4.95
C THR A 42 -12.56 2.75 -5.88
N SER A 43 -12.43 1.52 -6.40
CA SER A 43 -11.40 1.15 -7.38
C SER A 43 -11.53 1.96 -8.66
N GLY A 44 -10.39 2.30 -9.29
CA GLY A 44 -10.35 3.17 -10.46
C GLY A 44 -10.77 4.63 -10.20
N SER A 45 -10.82 5.07 -8.94
CA SER A 45 -11.16 6.43 -8.54
C SER A 45 -10.21 6.95 -7.45
N GLY A 46 -10.14 8.27 -7.30
CA GLY A 46 -9.28 8.93 -6.31
C GLY A 46 -7.82 8.48 -6.37
N PHE A 47 -7.22 8.22 -5.21
CA PHE A 47 -5.82 7.79 -5.14
C PHE A 47 -5.58 6.41 -5.78
N ARG A 48 -6.62 5.59 -5.93
CA ARG A 48 -6.48 4.22 -6.46
C ARG A 48 -6.07 4.22 -7.92
N VAL A 49 -6.42 5.25 -8.70
CA VAL A 49 -5.95 5.39 -10.08
C VAL A 49 -4.41 5.38 -10.14
N LEU A 50 -3.75 6.11 -9.23
CA LEU A 50 -2.29 6.16 -9.14
C LEU A 50 -1.73 4.86 -8.54
N ALA A 51 -2.35 4.33 -7.48
CA ALA A 51 -1.86 3.13 -6.81
C ALA A 51 -1.92 1.90 -7.74
N GLU A 52 -3.02 1.72 -8.47
CA GLU A 52 -3.22 0.63 -9.44
C GLU A 52 -2.25 0.76 -10.63
N ALA A 53 -1.83 1.97 -10.98
CA ALA A 53 -0.78 2.24 -11.96
C ALA A 53 0.66 2.00 -11.44
N GLY A 54 0.83 1.62 -10.17
CA GLY A 54 2.14 1.42 -9.54
C GLY A 54 2.83 2.72 -9.09
N CYS A 55 2.11 3.84 -9.06
CA CYS A 55 2.61 5.15 -8.67
C CYS A 55 2.41 5.41 -7.15
N SER A 56 2.94 4.53 -6.30
CA SER A 56 2.65 4.55 -4.85
C SER A 56 3.03 5.86 -4.17
N ARG A 57 4.15 6.50 -4.56
CA ARG A 57 4.55 7.81 -4.01
C ARG A 57 3.51 8.87 -4.31
N GLN A 58 3.11 9.02 -5.57
CA GLN A 58 2.16 10.03 -6.01
C GLN A 58 0.74 9.76 -5.48
N ALA A 59 0.35 8.49 -5.35
CA ALA A 59 -0.90 8.12 -4.69
C ALA A 59 -0.91 8.60 -3.22
N GLY A 60 0.20 8.44 -2.49
CA GLY A 60 0.37 8.98 -1.15
C GLY A 60 0.28 10.50 -1.10
N ASP A 61 0.94 11.19 -2.05
CA ASP A 61 0.89 12.65 -2.17
C ASP A 61 -0.56 13.14 -2.35
N LEU A 62 -1.35 12.43 -3.16
CA LEU A 62 -2.76 12.75 -3.39
C LEU A 62 -3.63 12.54 -2.14
N ILE A 63 -3.37 11.50 -1.33
CA ILE A 63 -4.08 11.29 -0.06
C ILE A 63 -3.83 12.44 0.92
N GLU A 64 -2.57 12.85 1.09
CA GLU A 64 -2.22 13.94 1.99
C GLU A 64 -2.88 15.26 1.57
N GLU A 65 -2.89 15.55 0.26
CA GLU A 65 -3.57 16.73 -0.26
C GLU A 65 -5.08 16.66 -0.07
N TYR A 66 -5.69 15.49 -0.29
CA TYR A 66 -7.12 15.29 -0.07
C TYR A 66 -7.49 15.55 1.40
N MET A 67 -6.73 14.97 2.33
CA MET A 67 -6.93 15.18 3.77
C MET A 67 -6.78 16.66 4.16
N ALA A 68 -5.75 17.34 3.64
CA ALA A 68 -5.51 18.76 3.91
C ALA A 68 -6.61 19.67 3.34
N THR A 69 -7.14 19.34 2.16
CA THR A 69 -8.14 20.15 1.45
C THR A 69 -9.54 19.97 2.05
N THR A 70 -9.90 18.75 2.41
CA THR A 70 -11.27 18.39 2.85
C THR A 70 -11.43 18.35 4.36
N GLY A 71 -10.34 18.26 5.12
CA GLY A 71 -10.38 17.98 6.55
C GLY A 71 -10.77 16.53 6.87
N ALA A 72 -10.61 15.61 5.91
CA ALA A 72 -10.91 14.19 6.11
C ALA A 72 -9.96 13.56 7.16
N GLU A 73 -10.53 12.94 8.20
CA GLU A 73 -9.80 12.35 9.32
C GLU A 73 -10.01 10.83 9.45
N GLN A 74 -10.54 10.16 8.43
CA GLN A 74 -10.79 8.73 8.46
C GLN A 74 -9.49 7.94 8.62
N ASN A 75 -9.52 6.91 9.47
CA ASN A 75 -8.35 6.08 9.76
C ASN A 75 -7.86 5.33 8.51
N SER A 76 -8.77 4.90 7.63
CA SER A 76 -8.44 4.21 6.37
C SER A 76 -7.52 5.02 5.46
N LEU A 77 -7.74 6.34 5.33
CA LEU A 77 -6.87 7.23 4.54
C LEU A 77 -5.43 7.20 5.07
N ARG A 78 -5.27 7.33 6.39
CA ARG A 78 -3.94 7.27 7.03
C ARG A 78 -3.31 5.89 6.93
N TRP A 79 -4.12 4.83 6.96
CA TRP A 79 -3.64 3.47 6.75
C TRP A 79 -3.16 3.24 5.32
N HIS A 80 -3.92 3.66 4.32
CA HIS A 80 -3.51 3.58 2.92
C HIS A 80 -2.29 4.45 2.63
N LEU A 81 -2.23 5.65 3.20
CA LEU A 81 -1.04 6.50 3.15
C LEU A 81 0.19 5.75 3.68
N ALA A 82 0.09 5.10 4.84
CA ALA A 82 1.19 4.31 5.38
C ALA A 82 1.66 3.25 4.39
N GLN A 83 0.74 2.41 3.90
CA GLN A 83 1.05 1.34 2.94
C GLN A 83 1.77 1.88 1.70
N LEU A 84 1.24 2.94 1.09
CA LEU A 84 1.79 3.57 -0.12
C LEU A 84 3.16 4.19 0.10
N ARG A 85 3.38 4.87 1.23
CA ARG A 85 4.71 5.39 1.62
C ARG A 85 5.70 4.24 1.81
N GLY A 86 5.28 3.14 2.45
CA GLY A 86 6.13 1.96 2.63
C GLY A 86 6.51 1.30 1.30
N GLU A 87 5.57 1.18 0.36
CA GLU A 87 5.82 0.65 -0.99
C GLU A 87 6.74 1.55 -1.81
N ALA A 88 6.63 2.87 -1.64
CA ALA A 88 7.51 3.85 -2.24
C ALA A 88 8.91 3.92 -1.59
N GLY A 89 9.14 3.19 -0.49
CA GLY A 89 10.39 3.23 0.27
C GLY A 89 10.56 4.45 1.18
N GLN A 90 9.49 5.23 1.39
CA GLN A 90 9.43 6.39 2.28
C GLN A 90 9.13 5.91 3.72
N ILE A 91 10.13 5.26 4.33
CA ILE A 91 9.94 4.47 5.56
C ILE A 91 9.54 5.33 6.76
N ASP A 92 10.14 6.51 6.94
CA ASP A 92 9.86 7.35 8.10
C ASP A 92 8.43 7.91 8.04
N GLU A 93 8.00 8.36 6.86
CA GLU A 93 6.64 8.83 6.60
C GLU A 93 5.63 7.69 6.79
N ALA A 94 5.95 6.50 6.31
CA ALA A 94 5.11 5.31 6.49
C ALA A 94 4.93 4.94 7.97
N ILE A 95 6.00 5.03 8.77
CA ILE A 95 5.95 4.79 10.22
C ILE A 95 5.08 5.83 10.92
N VAL A 96 5.22 7.11 10.58
CA VAL A 96 4.40 8.19 11.17
C VAL A 96 2.92 7.95 10.85
N ALA A 97 2.59 7.71 9.58
CA ALA A 97 1.23 7.43 9.15
C ALA A 97 0.66 6.17 9.85
N ALA A 98 1.39 5.06 9.88
CA ALA A 98 0.94 3.83 10.54
C ALA A 98 0.75 4.00 12.05
N ARG A 99 1.61 4.73 12.76
CA ARG A 99 1.43 4.98 14.20
C ARG A 99 0.14 5.74 14.49
N SER A 100 -0.25 6.65 13.60
CA SER A 100 -1.49 7.43 13.75
C SER A 100 -2.77 6.60 13.58
N THR A 101 -2.66 5.34 13.12
CA THR A 101 -3.80 4.44 12.97
C THR A 101 -4.00 3.51 14.16
N LEU A 102 -3.03 3.43 15.08
CA LEU A 102 -3.15 2.64 16.31
C LEU A 102 -4.34 3.13 17.15
N LYS A 103 -5.12 2.17 17.64
CA LYS A 103 -6.29 2.40 18.49
C LYS A 103 -5.87 2.30 19.95
N ALA A 104 -5.90 3.42 20.66
CA ALA A 104 -5.55 3.48 22.08
C ALA A 104 -6.56 2.74 22.97
N ASP A 105 -7.77 2.54 22.46
CA ASP A 105 -8.93 1.95 23.13
C ASP A 105 -9.22 0.49 22.72
N GLU A 106 -8.37 -0.13 21.89
CA GLU A 106 -8.52 -1.54 21.53
C GLU A 106 -8.37 -2.42 22.79
N ALA A 107 -9.45 -3.09 23.16
CA ALA A 107 -9.50 -3.90 24.36
C ALA A 107 -8.92 -5.30 24.09
N PRO A 108 -8.34 -5.96 25.11
CA PRO A 108 -7.94 -7.37 24.99
C PRO A 108 -9.09 -8.31 24.62
N THR A 109 -10.34 -7.91 24.89
CA THR A 109 -11.55 -8.66 24.52
C THR A 109 -12.03 -8.42 23.10
N ASP A 110 -11.50 -7.43 22.37
CA ASP A 110 -11.92 -7.15 21.01
C ASP A 110 -11.53 -8.29 20.07
N GLU A 111 -12.49 -8.77 19.28
CA GLU A 111 -12.26 -9.90 18.37
C GLU A 111 -11.31 -9.53 17.23
N PHE A 112 -11.41 -8.30 16.70
CA PHE A 112 -10.53 -7.83 15.64
C PHE A 112 -9.25 -7.21 16.19
N ARG A 113 -8.09 -7.81 15.86
CA ARG A 113 -6.76 -7.41 16.33
C ARG A 113 -6.13 -6.39 15.37
N TRP A 114 -6.71 -5.21 15.29
CA TRP A 114 -6.22 -4.12 14.44
C TRP A 114 -4.80 -3.71 14.81
N ASN A 115 -4.50 -3.48 16.09
CA ASN A 115 -3.17 -3.02 16.45
C ASN A 115 -2.11 -4.10 16.23
N ALA A 116 -2.44 -5.38 16.34
CA ALA A 116 -1.51 -6.46 15.98
C ALA A 116 -1.11 -6.38 14.50
N HIS A 117 -2.07 -6.10 13.61
CA HIS A 117 -1.80 -5.89 12.20
C HIS A 117 -0.89 -4.67 11.95
N VAL A 118 -1.17 -3.53 12.59
CA VAL A 118 -0.35 -2.32 12.47
C VAL A 118 1.05 -2.52 13.08
N ARG A 119 1.16 -3.24 14.21
CA ARG A 119 2.46 -3.57 14.83
C ARG A 119 3.32 -4.45 13.94
N ALA A 120 2.73 -5.43 13.26
CA ALA A 120 3.44 -6.24 12.28
C ALA A 120 4.00 -5.37 11.13
N TYR A 121 3.21 -4.43 10.62
CA TYR A 121 3.66 -3.46 9.61
C TYR A 121 4.83 -2.60 10.09
N LEU A 122 4.69 -1.98 11.27
CA LEU A 122 5.74 -1.16 11.88
C LEU A 122 7.03 -1.97 12.09
N ALA A 123 6.92 -3.19 12.61
CA ALA A 123 8.06 -4.06 12.83
C ALA A 123 8.75 -4.45 11.52
N PHE A 124 7.99 -4.67 10.44
CA PHE A 124 8.53 -4.96 9.11
C PHE A 124 9.33 -3.77 8.56
N LEU A 125 8.77 -2.56 8.61
CA LEU A 125 9.44 -1.33 8.20
C LEU A 125 10.72 -1.08 8.99
N GLN A 126 10.67 -1.34 10.30
CA GLN A 126 11.80 -1.17 11.22
C GLN A 126 12.80 -2.34 11.16
N GLN A 127 12.57 -3.35 10.32
CA GLN A 127 13.38 -4.57 10.24
C GLN A 127 13.54 -5.28 11.60
N ASN A 128 12.55 -5.13 12.48
CA ASN A 128 12.53 -5.74 13.80
C ASN A 128 11.83 -7.11 13.74
N ARG A 129 12.63 -8.15 13.47
CA ARG A 129 12.11 -9.52 13.32
C ARG A 129 11.35 -10.03 14.55
N VAL A 130 11.87 -9.76 15.74
CA VAL A 130 11.26 -10.23 17.00
C VAL A 130 9.88 -9.61 17.20
N ALA A 131 9.74 -8.29 16.96
CA ALA A 131 8.46 -7.61 17.08
C ALA A 131 7.46 -8.06 16.00
N PHE A 132 7.95 -8.34 14.79
CA PHE A 132 7.12 -8.87 13.70
C PHE A 132 6.55 -10.24 14.06
N ASP A 133 7.41 -11.18 14.51
CA ASP A 133 6.99 -12.53 14.87
C ASP A 133 5.96 -12.51 16.02
N ALA A 134 6.15 -11.64 17.02
CA ALA A 134 5.20 -11.47 18.11
C ALA A 134 3.82 -10.97 17.63
N ALA A 135 3.81 -9.96 16.75
CA ALA A 135 2.57 -9.41 16.20
C ALA A 135 1.85 -10.41 15.27
N LEU A 136 2.60 -11.16 14.45
CA LEU A 136 2.05 -12.22 13.62
C LEU A 136 1.49 -13.38 14.47
N ALA A 137 2.17 -13.77 15.54
CA ALA A 137 1.69 -14.80 16.46
C ALA A 137 0.36 -14.40 17.12
N GLU A 138 0.21 -13.13 17.51
CA GLU A 138 -1.05 -12.59 18.04
C GLU A 138 -2.17 -12.70 16.99
N LEU A 139 -1.94 -12.26 15.74
CA LEU A 139 -2.94 -12.42 14.68
C LEU A 139 -3.32 -13.89 14.45
N LEU A 140 -2.34 -14.79 14.42
CA LEU A 140 -2.55 -16.22 14.21
C LEU A 140 -3.36 -16.88 15.33
N ALA A 141 -3.18 -16.42 16.58
CA ALA A 141 -3.95 -16.91 17.72
C ALA A 141 -5.44 -16.51 17.65
N HIS A 142 -5.77 -15.44 16.92
CA HIS A 142 -7.11 -14.85 16.85
C HIS A 142 -7.77 -14.98 15.47
N VAL A 143 -7.28 -15.85 14.57
CA VAL A 143 -7.86 -15.99 13.21
C VAL A 143 -9.29 -16.53 13.19
N GLN A 144 -9.71 -17.25 14.22
CA GLN A 144 -11.07 -17.78 14.33
C GLN A 144 -12.05 -16.76 14.92
N ASP A 145 -11.53 -15.73 15.59
CA ASP A 145 -12.36 -14.73 16.28
C ASP A 145 -12.91 -13.68 15.31
N HIS A 146 -12.17 -13.37 14.23
CA HIS A 146 -12.62 -12.40 13.24
C HIS A 146 -11.98 -12.65 11.86
N GLN A 147 -12.76 -12.61 10.77
CA GLN A 147 -12.26 -12.85 9.41
C GLN A 147 -11.10 -11.91 9.02
N GLY A 148 -11.15 -10.66 9.47
CA GLY A 148 -10.07 -9.69 9.26
C GLY A 148 -8.72 -10.13 9.84
N ASN A 149 -8.71 -10.87 10.96
CA ASN A 149 -7.45 -11.39 11.51
C ASN A 149 -6.86 -12.46 10.58
N ALA A 150 -7.70 -13.35 10.03
CA ALA A 150 -7.26 -14.36 9.07
C ALA A 150 -6.70 -13.74 7.79
N ILE A 151 -7.35 -12.68 7.26
CA ILE A 151 -6.86 -11.93 6.10
C ILE A 151 -5.50 -11.30 6.39
N ASN A 152 -5.38 -10.60 7.53
CA ASN A 152 -4.17 -9.90 7.93
C ASN A 152 -3.00 -10.87 8.20
N ALA A 153 -3.27 -11.98 8.89
CA ALA A 153 -2.28 -13.03 9.12
C ALA A 153 -1.83 -13.65 7.79
N GLY A 154 -2.77 -13.94 6.89
CA GLY A 154 -2.49 -14.48 5.56
C GLY A 154 -1.61 -13.55 4.72
N PHE A 155 -1.88 -12.25 4.75
CA PHE A 155 -1.02 -11.24 4.12
C PHE A 155 0.40 -11.27 4.68
N TRP A 156 0.56 -11.22 6.00
CA TRP A 156 1.89 -11.22 6.61
C TRP A 156 2.67 -12.50 6.38
N ARG A 157 2.02 -13.66 6.34
CA ARG A 157 2.66 -14.93 6.00
C ARG A 157 3.21 -14.97 4.57
N LYS A 158 2.60 -14.25 3.62
CA LYS A 158 3.13 -14.13 2.26
C LYS A 158 4.40 -13.26 2.21
N LEU A 159 4.46 -12.22 3.03
CA LEU A 159 5.60 -11.30 3.07
C LEU A 159 6.75 -11.82 3.95
N GLU A 160 6.48 -12.64 4.97
CA GLU A 160 7.45 -13.16 5.94
C GLU A 160 8.71 -13.76 5.29
N PRO A 161 8.64 -14.62 4.24
CA PRO A 161 9.84 -15.17 3.60
C PRO A 161 10.79 -14.11 3.02
N HIS A 162 10.27 -12.90 2.79
CA HIS A 162 10.97 -11.76 2.19
C HIS A 162 11.31 -10.68 3.22
N PHE A 163 11.19 -10.95 4.53
CA PHE A 163 11.37 -9.96 5.60
C PHE A 163 12.64 -9.11 5.46
N GLY A 164 13.79 -9.77 5.24
CA GLY A 164 15.10 -9.12 5.12
C GLY A 164 15.32 -8.32 3.83
N GLN A 165 14.36 -8.32 2.90
CA GLN A 165 14.44 -7.57 1.64
C GLN A 165 13.81 -6.17 1.74
N GLY A 166 13.21 -5.84 2.88
CA GLY A 166 12.44 -4.61 3.08
C GLY A 166 11.01 -4.71 2.53
N TYR A 167 10.13 -3.86 3.04
CA TYR A 167 8.68 -3.96 2.81
C TYR A 167 8.29 -3.87 1.33
N ALA A 168 8.81 -2.88 0.59
CA ALA A 168 8.50 -2.71 -0.82
C ALA A 168 8.88 -3.92 -1.68
N ALA A 169 10.05 -4.53 -1.42
CA ALA A 169 10.45 -5.75 -2.12
C ALA A 169 9.60 -6.95 -1.71
N ALA A 170 9.31 -7.09 -0.41
CA ALA A 170 8.46 -8.16 0.11
C ALA A 170 7.04 -8.13 -0.46
N VAL A 171 6.43 -6.94 -0.60
CA VAL A 171 5.12 -6.79 -1.26
C VAL A 171 5.20 -7.27 -2.71
N ARG A 172 6.19 -6.82 -3.48
CA ARG A 172 6.35 -7.23 -4.89
C ARG A 172 6.57 -8.72 -5.06
N LEU A 173 7.25 -9.39 -4.12
CA LEU A 173 7.60 -10.81 -4.22
C LEU A 173 6.51 -11.73 -3.64
N GLY A 174 5.84 -11.31 -2.57
CA GLY A 174 4.84 -12.11 -1.87
C GLY A 174 3.43 -11.99 -2.42
N MET A 175 3.15 -11.00 -3.27
CA MET A 175 1.82 -10.73 -3.83
C MET A 175 1.67 -11.10 -5.32
N GLN A 176 2.67 -11.76 -5.91
CA GLN A 176 2.56 -12.45 -7.21
C GLN A 176 1.85 -13.79 -7.05
#